data_AF-A0A1H7M5V3-F1
#
_entry.id   AF-A0A1H7M5V3-F1
#
_cell.length_a   1.000
_cell.length_b   1.000
_cell.length_c   1.000
_cell.angle_alpha   90.00
_cell.angle_beta   90.00
_cell.angle_gamma   90.00
#
_symmetry.space_group_name_H-M   'P 1'
#
loop_
_entity.id
_entity.type
_entity.pdbx_description
1 polymer ?
#
loop_
_entity_poly.entity_id
_entity_poly.type
_entity_poly.pdbx_seq_one_letter_code
_entity_poly.pdbx_strand_id
1 'polypeptide(L)'
;MYDVLVIGAGQAGLAAGYDLQRSGLTFLIVDAVSSVGESWRKRYDSLRLFTPRMYDGLPGMPLSGNKNSLPSKDEIADYFENYAKQMELPIKLNCLITRLSKQDEVY
;
A
#
# COMPACT_ATOMS: atom_id res chain seq x y z
N MET A 1 21.22 4.54 4.52
CA MET A 1 21.17 3.65 3.35
C MET A 1 20.09 2.61 3.66
N TYR A 2 19.23 2.27 2.70
CA TYR A 2 18.18 1.26 2.89
C TYR A 2 18.63 -0.04 2.23
N ASP A 3 18.29 -1.18 2.83
CA ASP A 3 18.50 -2.50 2.22
C ASP A 3 17.52 -2.73 1.06
N VAL A 4 16.29 -2.19 1.20
CA VAL A 4 15.22 -2.35 0.21
C VAL A 4 14.52 -1.02 -0.07
N LEU A 5 14.33 -0.71 -1.34
CA LEU A 5 13.45 0.38 -1.80
C LEU A 5 12.23 -0.23 -2.48
N VAL A 6 11.04 0.03 -1.95
CA VAL A 6 9.77 -0.39 -2.56
C VAL A 6 9.20 0.80 -3.34
N ILE A 7 9.09 0.66 -4.66
CA ILE A 7 8.53 1.71 -5.53
C ILE A 7 7.03 1.42 -5.72
N GLY A 8 6.20 2.23 -5.08
CA GLY A 8 4.74 2.16 -5.06
C GLY A 8 4.19 1.84 -3.67
N ALA A 9 3.34 2.72 -3.14
CA ALA A 9 2.58 2.59 -1.89
C ALA A 9 1.11 2.16 -2.14
N GLY A 10 0.87 1.41 -3.22
CA GLY A 10 -0.38 0.68 -3.43
C GLY A 10 -0.44 -0.61 -2.61
N GLN A 11 -1.52 -1.36 -2.74
CA GLN A 11 -1.78 -2.59 -1.96
C GLN A 11 -0.60 -3.59 -1.91
N ALA A 12 0.11 -3.78 -3.02
CA ALA A 12 1.26 -4.69 -3.08
C ALA A 12 2.47 -4.15 -2.30
N GLY A 13 2.77 -2.86 -2.40
CA GLY A 13 3.86 -2.24 -1.66
C GLY A 13 3.59 -2.17 -0.17
N LEU A 14 2.32 -1.92 0.22
CA LEU A 14 1.90 -1.97 1.63
C LEU A 14 2.04 -3.37 2.21
N ALA A 15 1.58 -4.41 1.49
CA ALA A 15 1.77 -5.80 1.91
C ALA A 15 3.25 -6.19 2.02
N ALA A 16 4.07 -5.80 1.03
CA ALA A 16 5.50 -6.02 1.08
C ALA A 16 6.16 -5.31 2.27
N GLY A 17 5.73 -4.08 2.57
CA GLY A 17 6.20 -3.32 3.74
C GLY A 17 5.93 -4.03 5.06
N TYR A 18 4.77 -4.66 5.20
CA TYR A 18 4.43 -5.46 6.38
C TYR A 18 5.39 -6.63 6.59
N ASP A 19 5.69 -7.39 5.53
CA ASP A 19 6.63 -8.50 5.64
C ASP A 19 8.09 -8.03 5.83
N LEU A 20 8.49 -6.91 5.22
CA LEU A 20 9.81 -6.31 5.41
C LEU A 20 10.04 -5.81 6.85
N GLN A 21 9.03 -5.26 7.52
CA GLN A 21 9.16 -4.92 8.95
C GLN A 21 9.52 -6.14 9.81
N ARG A 22 9.03 -7.31 9.43
CA ARG A 22 9.25 -8.56 10.16
C ARG A 22 10.58 -9.22 9.82
N SER A 23 11.24 -8.83 8.73
CA SER A 23 12.52 -9.38 8.30
C SER A 23 13.73 -8.70 8.96
N GLY A 24 13.54 -7.56 9.63
CA GLY A 24 14.62 -6.78 10.24
C GLY A 24 15.48 -5.99 9.25
N LEU A 25 15.08 -5.92 7.97
CA LEU A 25 15.75 -5.12 6.96
C LEU A 25 15.31 -3.65 7.08
N THR A 26 16.23 -2.72 6.77
CA THR A 26 15.87 -1.32 6.61
C THR A 26 15.24 -1.09 5.24
N PHE A 27 14.08 -0.47 5.19
CA PHE A 27 13.40 -0.22 3.92
C PHE A 27 12.67 1.12 3.89
N LEU A 28 12.37 1.57 2.67
CA LEU A 28 11.54 2.73 2.40
C LEU A 28 10.56 2.41 1.28
N ILE A 29 9.30 2.81 1.45
CA ILE A 29 8.30 2.80 0.39
C ILE A 29 8.22 4.21 -0.19
N VAL A 30 8.28 4.36 -1.51
CA VAL A 30 8.13 5.64 -2.20
C VAL A 30 6.95 5.60 -3.15
N ASP A 31 6.17 6.68 -3.24
CA ASP A 31 5.09 6.78 -4.22
C ASP A 31 4.95 8.21 -4.74
N ALA A 32 4.51 8.35 -5.99
CA ALA A 32 4.22 9.62 -6.63
C ALA A 32 2.94 10.28 -6.11
N VAL A 33 1.99 9.50 -5.55
CA VAL A 33 0.74 10.04 -5.01
C VAL A 33 0.98 10.94 -3.80
N SER A 34 0.03 11.83 -3.55
CA SER A 34 0.03 12.77 -2.42
C SER A 34 -0.49 12.13 -1.13
N SER A 35 -1.33 11.10 -1.23
CA SER A 35 -1.87 10.33 -0.11
C SER A 35 -2.02 8.85 -0.44
N VAL A 36 -1.82 7.98 0.56
CA VAL A 36 -2.10 6.53 0.41
C VAL A 36 -3.58 6.34 0.08
N GLY A 37 -3.87 5.45 -0.87
CA GLY A 37 -5.24 5.21 -1.35
C GLY A 37 -5.75 6.21 -2.41
N GLU A 38 -5.01 7.27 -2.74
CA GLU A 38 -5.41 8.27 -3.74
C GLU A 38 -5.77 7.64 -5.11
N SER A 39 -4.98 6.66 -5.57
CA SER A 39 -5.24 5.95 -6.82
C SER A 39 -6.58 5.21 -6.82
N TRP A 40 -7.05 4.77 -5.64
CA TRP A 40 -8.37 4.16 -5.46
C TRP A 40 -9.48 5.20 -5.48
N ARG A 41 -9.29 6.33 -4.79
CA ARG A 41 -10.28 7.43 -4.77
C ARG A 41 -10.55 8.01 -6.16
N LYS A 42 -9.55 7.99 -7.05
CA LYS A 42 -9.64 8.47 -8.44
C LYS A 42 -10.35 7.52 -9.42
N ARG A 43 -10.77 6.33 -8.99
CA ARG A 43 -11.57 5.42 -9.84
C ARG A 43 -13.02 5.88 -9.94
N TYR A 44 -13.78 5.30 -10.86
CA TYR A 44 -15.19 5.65 -11.10
C TYR A 44 -16.08 5.41 -9.88
N ASP A 45 -17.06 6.29 -9.66
CA ASP A 45 -17.82 6.38 -8.40
C ASP A 45 -18.56 5.10 -8.00
N SER A 46 -19.07 4.35 -8.99
CA SER A 46 -19.80 3.10 -8.75
C SER A 46 -18.92 1.89 -8.47
N LEU A 47 -17.59 2.04 -8.47
CA LEU A 47 -16.67 0.92 -8.26
C LEU A 47 -16.90 0.29 -6.87
N ARG A 48 -17.24 -0.99 -6.91
CA ARG A 48 -17.16 -1.92 -5.78
C ARG A 48 -16.28 -3.09 -6.16
N LEU A 49 -15.65 -3.71 -5.16
CA LEU A 49 -14.94 -4.96 -5.39
C LEU A 49 -15.91 -6.08 -5.75
N PHE A 50 -15.39 -7.14 -6.36
CA PHE A 50 -16.13 -8.34 -6.73
C PHE A 50 -15.91 -9.49 -5.73
N THR A 51 -15.11 -9.24 -4.70
CA THR A 51 -14.81 -10.14 -3.59
C THR A 51 -15.45 -9.62 -2.30
N PRO A 52 -15.99 -10.51 -1.44
CA PRO A 52 -16.46 -10.10 -0.12
C PRO A 52 -15.33 -9.61 0.78
N ARG A 53 -15.62 -8.63 1.66
CA ARG A 53 -14.63 -8.02 2.59
C ARG A 53 -13.74 -9.00 3.33
N MET A 54 -14.28 -10.16 3.70
CA MET A 54 -13.53 -11.19 4.43
C MET A 54 -12.30 -11.72 3.67
N TYR A 55 -12.21 -11.48 2.36
CA TYR A 55 -11.09 -11.88 1.50
C TYR A 55 -10.21 -10.71 1.04
N ASP A 56 -10.56 -9.47 1.35
CA ASP A 56 -9.88 -8.27 0.81
C ASP A 56 -8.90 -7.60 1.77
N GLY A 57 -8.69 -8.19 2.96
CA GLY A 57 -7.71 -7.68 3.93
C GLY A 57 -6.26 -7.95 3.50
N LEU A 58 -5.39 -6.96 3.69
CA LEU A 58 -3.94 -7.09 3.66
C LEU A 58 -3.42 -7.87 4.89
N PRO A 59 -2.19 -8.43 4.81
CA PRO A 59 -1.59 -9.19 5.90
C PRO A 59 -1.63 -8.45 7.24
N GLY A 60 -2.03 -9.14 8.30
CA GLY A 60 -2.07 -8.58 9.65
C GLY A 60 -3.23 -7.64 9.98
N MET A 61 -4.07 -7.24 9.01
CA MET A 61 -5.22 -6.37 9.29
C MET A 61 -6.44 -6.72 8.44
N PRO A 62 -7.51 -7.31 9.01
CA PRO A 62 -8.73 -7.57 8.26
C PRO A 62 -9.43 -6.27 7.84
N LEU A 63 -10.17 -6.31 6.74
CA LEU A 63 -11.06 -5.22 6.35
C LEU A 63 -12.31 -5.23 7.25
N SER A 64 -12.61 -4.09 7.87
CA SER A 64 -13.71 -3.95 8.83
C SER A 64 -15.09 -3.90 8.16
N GLY A 65 -16.15 -4.19 8.94
CA GLY A 65 -17.54 -4.14 8.51
C GLY A 65 -18.16 -5.51 8.22
N ASN A 66 -19.24 -5.53 7.43
CA ASN A 66 -19.96 -6.75 7.10
C ASN A 66 -19.12 -7.64 6.15
N LYS A 67 -18.75 -8.83 6.65
CA LYS A 67 -17.89 -9.82 5.96
C LYS A 67 -18.35 -10.19 4.54
N ASN A 68 -19.66 -10.21 4.30
CA ASN A 68 -20.25 -10.64 3.03
C ASN A 68 -20.50 -9.50 2.04
N SER A 69 -20.25 -8.25 2.46
CA SER A 69 -20.48 -7.08 1.60
C SER A 69 -19.32 -6.83 0.64
N LEU A 70 -19.59 -6.10 -0.43
CA LEU A 70 -18.61 -5.71 -1.45
C LEU A 70 -18.18 -4.25 -1.23
N PRO A 71 -16.94 -4.00 -0.76
CA PRO A 71 -16.49 -2.65 -0.39
C PRO A 71 -16.38 -1.73 -1.62
N SER A 72 -16.65 -0.44 -1.43
CA SER A 72 -16.47 0.58 -2.47
C SER A 72 -14.99 0.96 -2.66
N LYS A 73 -14.70 1.70 -3.75
CA LYS A 73 -13.37 2.27 -3.98
C LYS A 73 -12.86 3.12 -2.81
N ASP A 74 -13.75 3.88 -2.17
CA ASP A 74 -13.38 4.83 -1.12
C ASP A 74 -13.11 4.10 0.19
N GLU A 75 -13.89 3.05 0.48
CA GLU A 75 -13.65 2.19 1.64
C GLU A 75 -12.29 1.47 1.55
N ILE A 76 -11.90 1.03 0.35
CA ILE A 76 -10.59 0.44 0.11
C ILE A 76 -9.47 1.47 0.21
N ALA A 77 -9.69 2.68 -0.27
CA ALA A 77 -8.72 3.77 -0.12
C ALA A 77 -8.48 4.11 1.35
N ASP A 78 -9.56 4.27 2.13
CA ASP A 78 -9.50 4.55 3.57
C ASP A 78 -8.83 3.40 4.32
N TYR A 79 -9.13 2.16 3.94
CA TYR A 79 -8.49 0.98 4.49
C TYR A 79 -6.97 0.98 4.28
N PHE A 80 -6.48 1.29 3.08
CA PHE A 80 -5.04 1.36 2.82
C PHE A 80 -4.35 2.50 3.58
N GLU A 81 -5.00 3.65 3.67
CA GLU A 81 -4.48 4.77 4.45
C GLU A 81 -4.37 4.42 5.94
N ASN A 82 -5.40 3.76 6.50
CA ASN A 82 -5.37 3.28 7.87
C ASN A 82 -4.34 2.16 8.07
N TYR A 83 -4.20 1.24 7.11
CA TYR A 83 -3.23 0.15 7.16
C TYR A 83 -1.81 0.69 7.27
N ALA A 84 -1.44 1.63 6.41
CA ALA A 84 -0.14 2.28 6.42
C ALA A 84 0.17 2.95 7.77
N LYS A 85 -0.83 3.59 8.38
CA LYS A 85 -0.71 4.24 9.70
C LYS A 85 -0.57 3.23 10.83
N GLN A 86 -1.44 2.22 10.89
CA GLN A 86 -1.45 1.22 11.98
C GLN A 86 -0.21 0.33 11.97
N MET A 87 0.31 0.02 10.77
CA MET A 87 1.54 -0.74 10.63
C MET A 87 2.79 0.15 10.71
N GLU A 88 2.64 1.47 10.86
CA GLU A 88 3.77 2.42 10.95
C GLU A 88 4.77 2.27 9.79
N LEU A 89 4.26 2.04 8.56
CA LEU A 89 5.11 1.78 7.40
C LEU A 89 5.92 3.04 7.04
N PRO A 90 7.24 2.92 6.76
CA PRO A 90 8.06 4.04 6.32
C PRO A 90 7.73 4.40 4.87
N ILE A 91 6.82 5.36 4.67
CA ILE A 91 6.35 5.79 3.35
C ILE A 91 6.76 7.25 3.09
N LYS A 92 7.36 7.50 1.93
CA LYS A 92 7.61 8.83 1.39
C LYS A 92 6.75 9.08 0.15
N LEU A 93 5.76 9.93 0.33
CA LEU A 93 4.82 10.35 -0.72
C LEU A 93 5.35 11.54 -1.52
N ASN A 94 4.63 11.92 -2.58
CA ASN A 94 5.03 12.98 -3.53
C ASN A 94 6.43 12.75 -4.12
N CYS A 95 6.81 11.48 -4.32
CA CYS A 95 8.11 11.07 -4.79
C CYS A 95 7.95 10.22 -6.06
N LEU A 96 7.86 10.90 -7.21
CA LEU A 96 7.86 10.23 -8.50
C LEU A 96 9.26 9.70 -8.81
N ILE A 97 9.40 8.38 -8.83
CA ILE A 97 10.62 7.74 -9.33
C ILE A 97 10.57 7.72 -10.86
N THR A 98 11.53 8.40 -11.49
CA THR A 98 11.62 8.51 -12.95
C THR A 98 12.58 7.51 -13.57
N ARG A 99 13.53 6.98 -12.78
CA ARG A 99 14.55 6.04 -13.24
C ARG A 99 15.10 5.22 -12.09
N LEU A 100 15.37 3.94 -12.38
CA LEU A 100 16.20 3.05 -11.56
C LEU A 100 17.40 2.62 -12.42
N SER A 101 18.60 2.63 -11.85
CA SER A 101 19.81 2.25 -12.59
C SER A 101 20.84 1.66 -11.66
N LYS A 102 21.37 0.49 -12.03
CA LYS A 102 22.44 -0.17 -11.28
C LYS A 102 23.70 0.70 -11.26
N GLN A 103 24.24 0.93 -10.07
CA GLN A 103 25.58 1.49 -9.83
C GLN A 103 26.39 0.45 -9.07
N ASP A 104 27.52 0.05 -9.65
CA ASP A 104 28.33 -1.08 -9.18
C ASP A 104 27.49 -2.36 -9.04
N GLU A 105 27.29 -2.84 -7.82
CA GLU A 105 26.48 -4.02 -7.48
C GLU A 105 25.12 -3.69 -6.83
N VAL A 106 24.77 -2.40 -6.73
CA VAL A 106 23.53 -1.90 -6.08
C VAL A 106 22.65 -1.19 -7.10
N TYR A 107 21.33 -1.17 -6.88
CA TYR A 107 20.34 -0.48 -7.73
C TYR A 107 20.04 0.95 -7.27
#